data_AF-A0A183LQZ8-F1
#
_entry.id   AF-A0A183LQZ8-F1
#
_cell.length_a   1.000
_cell.length_b   1.000
_cell.length_c   1.000
_cell.angle_alpha   90.00
_cell.angle_beta   90.00
_cell.angle_gamma   90.00
#
_symmetry.space_group_name_H-M   'P 1'
#
loop_
_entity.id
_entity.type
_entity.pdbx_description
1 polymer ?
#
loop_
_entity_poly.entity_id
_entity_poly.type
_entity_poly.pdbx_seq_one_letter_code
_entity_poly.pdbx_strand_id
1 'polypeptide(L)'
;MRQAADVSCIKESFTILALAAQDESNVDQANELELIQHLNLDMRKLSRLILDRNNDNYLQLEKLKRKQRARNNKKAIWNWLENYPQEFDELQKKPNDELADCCERLFDLFTSLCAESGRKKILVWPLQMMLLVLCPKILEEINNAENGAPLSPEHQKKKQFMDEVRKALASHGHGSSASKPALLEAALLAAVNLCKASTYININDRNNILFILVHSVYADLQNLLFNPNKPYLRNNQNLAETESLLTEFFVAYFRITPHNKNLLKVCLQTTSPAIYHTVLVSGLYRIITQLPNDYQE
;
A
#
# COMPACT_ATOMS: atom_id res chain seq x y z
N MET A 1 31.04 23.29 -5.49
CA MET A 1 31.93 22.28 -4.86
C MET A 1 31.24 21.40 -3.82
N ARG A 2 30.18 21.84 -3.12
CA ARG A 2 29.44 20.99 -2.15
C ARG A 2 28.60 19.85 -2.78
N GLN A 3 28.23 19.95 -4.06
CA GLN A 3 27.41 18.95 -4.76
C GLN A 3 28.18 17.70 -5.24
N ALA A 4 29.51 17.79 -5.37
CA ALA A 4 30.34 16.65 -5.77
C ALA A 4 30.74 15.76 -4.58
N ALA A 5 30.79 16.32 -3.38
CA ALA A 5 31.08 15.59 -2.14
C ALA A 5 29.92 14.68 -1.71
N ASP A 6 28.66 15.09 -1.94
CA ASP A 6 27.47 14.28 -1.65
C ASP A 6 27.38 13.03 -2.53
N VAL A 7 27.70 13.14 -3.83
CA VAL A 7 27.62 11.99 -4.75
C VAL A 7 28.73 10.95 -4.47
N SER A 8 29.90 11.40 -4.00
CA SER A 8 30.99 10.52 -3.55
C SER A 8 30.62 9.79 -2.26
N CYS A 9 30.08 10.51 -1.28
CA CYS A 9 29.67 9.95 0.01
C CYS A 9 28.51 8.96 -0.13
N ILE A 10 27.57 9.21 -1.06
CA ILE A 10 26.46 8.30 -1.37
C ILE A 10 26.95 7.06 -2.14
N LYS A 11 27.90 7.21 -3.07
CA LYS A 11 28.52 6.06 -3.75
C LYS A 11 29.34 5.21 -2.79
N GLU A 12 30.13 5.82 -1.91
CA GLU A 12 30.87 5.11 -0.87
C GLU A 12 29.94 4.39 0.09
N SER A 13 28.82 5.00 0.47
CA SER A 13 27.77 4.36 1.29
C SER A 13 27.16 3.15 0.56
N PHE A 14 26.90 3.25 -0.75
CA PHE A 14 26.43 2.12 -1.58
C PHE A 14 27.48 1.02 -1.75
N THR A 15 28.77 1.37 -1.85
CA THR A 15 29.87 0.40 -1.98
C THR A 15 30.15 -0.28 -0.64
N ILE A 16 30.08 0.43 0.49
CA ILE A 16 30.19 -0.14 1.84
C ILE A 16 29.01 -1.10 2.10
N LEU A 17 27.79 -0.76 1.68
CA LEU A 17 26.63 -1.66 1.71
C LEU A 17 26.78 -2.90 0.82
N ALA A 18 27.47 -2.77 -0.31
CA ALA A 18 27.77 -3.90 -1.20
C ALA A 18 28.87 -4.82 -0.63
N LEU A 19 29.83 -4.26 0.12
CA LEU A 19 30.89 -5.00 0.79
C LEU A 19 30.38 -5.67 2.09
N ALA A 20 29.52 -5.00 2.86
CA ALA A 20 28.88 -5.54 4.08
C ALA A 20 27.87 -6.67 3.78
N ALA A 21 27.41 -6.78 2.53
CA ALA A 21 26.59 -7.90 2.07
C ALA A 21 27.39 -9.20 1.85
N GLN A 22 28.73 -9.15 1.93
CA GLN A 22 29.60 -10.32 1.84
C GLN A 22 30.00 -10.89 3.21
N ASP A 23 29.71 -10.19 4.32
CA ASP A 23 30.16 -10.60 5.64
C ASP A 23 29.02 -11.12 6.54
N GLU A 24 29.21 -12.31 7.10
CA GLU A 24 28.19 -13.12 7.82
C GLU A 24 27.90 -12.63 9.25
N SER A 25 28.13 -11.36 9.59
CA SER A 25 27.93 -10.87 10.95
C SER A 25 26.58 -10.17 11.16
N ASN A 26 25.80 -10.72 12.09
CA ASN A 26 24.34 -10.70 12.13
C ASN A 26 23.72 -9.56 12.99
N VAL A 27 24.27 -8.33 12.98
CA VAL A 27 23.71 -7.24 13.81
C VAL A 27 23.65 -5.88 13.08
N ASP A 28 24.58 -5.54 12.18
CA ASP A 28 24.62 -4.21 11.55
C ASP A 28 23.70 -4.03 10.31
N GLN A 29 23.29 -5.13 9.65
CA GLN A 29 22.44 -5.05 8.44
C GLN A 29 21.03 -4.49 8.71
N ALA A 30 20.51 -4.61 9.94
CA ALA A 30 19.17 -4.12 10.28
C ALA A 30 19.08 -2.58 10.34
N ASN A 31 20.15 -1.93 10.84
CA ASN A 31 20.27 -0.47 10.90
C ASN A 31 20.53 0.14 9.52
N GLU A 32 21.24 -0.58 8.66
CA GLU A 32 21.55 -0.13 7.29
C GLU A 32 20.36 -0.25 6.31
N LEU A 33 19.46 -1.21 6.52
CA LEU A 33 18.19 -1.32 5.78
C LEU A 33 17.15 -0.28 6.22
N GLU A 34 17.29 0.32 7.41
CA GLU A 34 16.52 1.50 7.81
C GLU A 34 16.90 2.72 6.98
N LEU A 35 18.16 2.89 6.58
CA LEU A 35 18.59 4.04 5.77
C LEU A 35 17.88 4.13 4.41
N ILE A 36 17.46 3.01 3.82
CA ILE A 36 16.63 3.00 2.59
C ILE A 36 15.30 3.75 2.79
N GLN A 37 14.76 3.78 4.01
CA GLN A 37 13.53 4.51 4.33
C GLN A 37 13.70 6.03 4.34
N HIS A 38 14.95 6.52 4.29
CA HIS A 38 15.31 7.94 4.27
C HIS A 38 15.97 8.37 2.95
N LEU A 39 16.10 7.47 1.96
CA LEU A 39 16.61 7.82 0.64
C LEU A 39 15.53 8.50 -0.19
N ASN A 40 15.87 9.63 -0.81
CA ASN A 40 15.02 10.31 -1.76
C ASN A 40 15.06 9.56 -3.12
N LEU A 41 14.11 8.63 -3.30
CA LEU A 41 14.03 7.71 -4.43
C LEU A 41 13.16 8.33 -5.54
N ASP A 42 13.78 8.81 -6.62
CA ASP A 42 13.08 9.12 -7.87
C ASP A 42 12.60 7.83 -8.57
N MET A 43 11.69 7.92 -9.55
CA MET A 43 11.16 6.75 -10.29
C MET A 43 12.27 5.85 -10.83
N ARG A 44 13.41 6.40 -11.28
CA ARG A 44 14.53 5.59 -11.79
C ARG A 44 15.21 4.78 -10.68
N LYS A 45 15.37 5.33 -9.48
CA LYS A 45 15.89 4.62 -8.30
C LYS A 45 14.90 3.63 -7.72
N LEU A 46 13.60 3.94 -7.74
CA LEU A 46 12.55 3.00 -7.35
C LEU A 46 12.52 1.82 -8.32
N SER A 47 12.45 2.10 -9.62
CA SER A 47 12.55 1.10 -10.68
C SER A 47 13.83 0.31 -10.51
N ARG A 48 14.98 0.92 -10.23
CA ARG A 48 16.25 0.21 -9.97
C ARG A 48 16.20 -0.64 -8.69
N LEU A 49 15.61 -0.20 -7.58
CA LEU A 49 15.46 -1.05 -6.40
C LEU A 49 14.54 -2.25 -6.65
N ILE A 50 13.54 -2.06 -7.51
CA ILE A 50 12.62 -3.10 -7.99
C ILE A 50 13.35 -4.02 -9.00
N LEU A 51 14.18 -3.48 -9.90
CA LEU A 51 14.88 -4.12 -11.04
C LEU A 51 16.20 -4.83 -10.66
N ASP A 52 17.10 -4.14 -9.95
CA ASP A 52 18.52 -4.51 -9.70
C ASP A 52 18.67 -5.67 -8.67
N ARG A 53 17.55 -6.26 -8.23
CA ARG A 53 17.52 -7.42 -7.33
C ARG A 53 16.68 -8.59 -7.84
N ASN A 54 16.54 -8.69 -9.17
CA ASN A 54 15.97 -9.86 -9.84
C ASN A 54 17.00 -10.97 -10.12
N ASN A 55 18.27 -10.82 -9.72
CA ASN A 55 19.27 -11.90 -9.86
C ASN A 55 19.00 -13.05 -8.87
N ASP A 56 18.48 -14.15 -9.41
CA ASP A 56 18.70 -15.58 -9.15
C ASP A 56 18.70 -16.17 -7.72
N ASN A 57 18.78 -15.39 -6.65
CA ASN A 57 18.92 -15.89 -5.27
C ASN A 57 17.68 -15.69 -4.38
N TYR A 58 16.51 -15.39 -4.95
CA TYR A 58 15.29 -15.22 -4.15
C TYR A 58 14.86 -16.50 -3.42
N LEU A 59 15.01 -17.65 -4.08
CA LEU A 59 14.75 -18.96 -3.48
C LEU A 59 15.70 -19.29 -2.32
N GLN A 60 16.90 -18.68 -2.28
CA GLN A 60 17.93 -18.93 -1.27
C GLN A 60 17.92 -17.94 -0.10
N LEU A 61 17.15 -16.84 -0.18
CA LEU A 61 17.02 -15.89 0.93
C LEU A 61 16.26 -16.52 2.10
N GLU A 62 16.83 -16.44 3.31
CA GLU A 62 16.17 -16.88 4.55
C GLU A 62 14.82 -16.16 4.78
N LYS A 63 13.90 -16.83 5.49
CA LYS A 63 12.51 -16.36 5.71
C LYS A 63 12.40 -14.93 6.26
N LEU A 64 13.33 -14.52 7.13
CA LEU A 64 13.39 -13.16 7.69
C LEU A 64 13.75 -12.11 6.63
N LYS A 65 14.69 -12.42 5.73
CA LYS A 65 15.13 -11.52 4.65
C LYS A 65 14.00 -11.25 3.65
N ARG A 66 13.17 -12.25 3.34
CA ARG A 66 11.98 -12.09 2.47
C ARG A 66 10.92 -11.17 3.08
N LYS A 67 10.68 -11.31 4.39
CA LYS A 67 9.74 -10.47 5.16
C LYS A 67 10.21 -9.01 5.19
N GLN A 68 11.48 -8.78 5.46
CA GLN A 68 12.06 -7.43 5.50
C GLN A 68 12.01 -6.77 4.12
N ARG A 69 12.31 -7.51 3.06
CA ARG A 69 12.23 -7.02 1.68
C ARG A 69 10.81 -6.56 1.30
N ALA A 70 9.77 -7.32 1.67
CA ALA A 70 8.39 -6.89 1.43
C ALA A 70 8.05 -5.57 2.13
N ARG A 71 8.49 -5.40 3.38
CA ARG A 71 8.28 -4.16 4.15
C ARG A 71 8.98 -2.98 3.49
N ASN A 72 10.23 -3.18 3.07
CA ASN A 72 11.05 -2.14 2.47
C ASN A 72 10.52 -1.71 1.09
N ASN A 73 10.10 -2.66 0.26
CA ASN A 73 9.48 -2.34 -1.03
C ASN A 73 8.21 -1.52 -0.84
N LYS A 74 7.33 -1.90 0.10
CA LYS A 74 6.11 -1.12 0.39
C LYS A 74 6.45 0.30 0.85
N LYS A 75 7.43 0.44 1.75
CA LYS A 75 7.90 1.76 2.21
C LYS A 75 8.50 2.58 1.07
N ALA A 76 9.31 1.98 0.20
CA ALA A 76 9.92 2.66 -0.93
C ALA A 76 8.86 3.19 -1.92
N ILE A 77 7.82 2.41 -2.23
CA ILE A 77 6.71 2.86 -3.07
C ILE A 77 5.99 4.04 -2.41
N TRP A 78 5.67 3.96 -1.10
CA TRP A 78 5.04 5.06 -0.39
C TRP A 78 5.91 6.31 -0.33
N ASN A 79 7.20 6.17 -0.06
CA ASN A 79 8.14 7.28 -0.05
C ASN A 79 8.20 7.96 -1.42
N TRP A 80 8.25 7.19 -2.52
CA TRP A 80 8.23 7.77 -3.86
C TRP A 80 6.91 8.50 -4.12
N LEU A 81 5.78 7.88 -3.79
CA LEU A 81 4.45 8.45 -4.00
C LEU A 81 4.22 9.73 -3.17
N GLU A 82 4.76 9.78 -1.95
CA GLU A 82 4.70 10.95 -1.05
C GLU A 82 5.64 12.10 -1.50
N ASN A 83 6.81 11.80 -2.07
CA ASN A 83 7.79 12.82 -2.49
C ASN A 83 7.63 13.26 -3.96
N TYR A 84 7.09 12.39 -4.82
CA TYR A 84 6.93 12.61 -6.27
C TYR A 84 5.50 12.29 -6.75
N PRO A 85 4.46 12.89 -6.15
CA PRO A 85 3.07 12.57 -6.50
C PRO A 85 2.68 12.98 -7.93
N GLN A 86 3.35 14.00 -8.50
CA GLN A 86 3.17 14.37 -9.90
C GLN A 86 3.63 13.24 -10.84
N GLU A 87 4.74 12.56 -10.53
CA GLU A 87 5.20 11.40 -11.31
C GLU A 87 4.20 10.24 -11.24
N PHE A 88 3.50 10.10 -10.11
CA PHE A 88 2.45 9.10 -9.95
C PHE A 88 1.20 9.44 -10.77
N ASP A 89 0.72 10.69 -10.73
CA ASP A 89 -0.40 11.14 -11.57
C ASP A 89 -0.07 11.01 -13.07
N GLU A 90 1.16 11.33 -13.47
CA GLU A 90 1.67 11.09 -14.83
C GLU A 90 1.70 9.60 -15.19
N LEU A 91 2.15 8.73 -14.29
CA LEU A 91 2.17 7.28 -14.50
C LEU A 91 0.76 6.72 -14.77
N GLN A 92 -0.26 7.24 -14.10
CA GLN A 92 -1.65 6.83 -14.34
C GLN A 92 -2.12 7.21 -15.75
N LYS A 93 -1.68 8.36 -16.27
CA LYS A 93 -2.04 8.86 -17.61
C LYS A 93 -1.18 8.24 -18.73
N LYS A 94 0.09 7.97 -18.43
CA LYS A 94 1.11 7.43 -19.33
C LYS A 94 1.75 6.22 -18.68
N PRO A 95 1.13 5.03 -18.79
CA PRO A 95 1.63 3.82 -18.16
C PRO A 95 3.02 3.45 -18.69
N ASN A 96 3.87 2.91 -17.81
CA ASN A 96 5.22 2.46 -18.13
C ASN A 96 5.28 0.92 -18.15
N ASP A 97 5.48 0.35 -19.34
CA ASP A 97 5.46 -1.11 -19.53
C ASP A 97 6.66 -1.80 -18.85
N GLU A 98 7.86 -1.20 -18.83
CA GLU A 98 9.02 -1.77 -18.11
C GLU A 98 8.78 -1.84 -16.60
N LEU A 99 8.16 -0.80 -16.02
CA LEU A 99 7.78 -0.79 -14.61
C LEU A 99 6.69 -1.82 -14.34
N ALA A 100 5.71 -1.96 -15.23
CA ALA A 100 4.65 -2.94 -15.11
C ALA A 100 5.21 -4.36 -15.06
N ASP A 101 6.07 -4.73 -16.01
CA ASP A 101 6.76 -6.03 -16.06
C ASP A 101 7.47 -6.35 -14.72
N CYS A 102 8.12 -5.34 -14.14
CA CYS A 102 8.82 -5.50 -12.87
C CYS A 102 7.88 -5.70 -11.69
N CYS A 103 6.80 -4.91 -11.63
CA CYS A 103 5.77 -5.04 -10.61
C CYS A 103 5.10 -6.40 -10.68
N GLU A 104 4.84 -6.92 -11.88
CA GLU A 104 4.27 -8.24 -12.09
C GLU A 104 5.18 -9.37 -11.61
N ARG A 105 6.46 -9.35 -11.99
CA ARG A 105 7.43 -10.34 -11.51
C ARG A 105 7.49 -10.35 -9.98
N LEU A 106 7.56 -9.17 -9.35
CA LEU A 106 7.52 -9.07 -7.89
C LEU A 106 6.18 -9.56 -7.32
N PHE A 107 5.05 -9.25 -7.96
CA PHE A 107 3.74 -9.70 -7.52
C PHE A 107 3.68 -11.23 -7.47
N ASP A 108 4.11 -11.92 -8.54
CA ASP A 108 4.15 -13.38 -8.62
C ASP A 108 5.10 -13.97 -7.57
N LEU A 109 6.25 -13.33 -7.38
CA LEU A 109 7.24 -13.67 -6.37
C LEU A 109 6.67 -13.62 -4.94
N PHE A 110 5.90 -12.59 -4.62
CA PHE A 110 5.24 -12.46 -3.31
C PHE A 110 3.99 -13.34 -3.18
N THR A 111 3.31 -13.64 -4.29
CA THR A 111 2.20 -14.61 -4.33
C THR A 111 2.66 -15.98 -3.84
N SER A 112 3.84 -16.43 -4.27
CA SER A 112 4.43 -17.70 -3.81
C SER A 112 4.63 -17.75 -2.29
N LEU A 113 4.98 -16.62 -1.66
CA LEU A 113 5.16 -16.55 -0.21
C LEU A 113 3.85 -16.71 0.58
N CYS A 114 2.74 -16.28 0.00
CA CYS A 114 1.42 -16.35 0.64
C CYS A 114 0.86 -17.76 0.71
N ALA A 115 1.28 -18.66 -0.19
CA ALA A 115 0.79 -20.03 -0.26
C ALA A 115 1.03 -20.82 1.04
N GLU A 116 2.06 -20.44 1.81
CA GLU A 116 2.45 -21.15 3.03
C GLU A 116 1.65 -20.76 4.29
N SER A 117 1.08 -19.55 4.38
CA SER A 117 0.38 -19.10 5.60
C SER A 117 -0.48 -17.83 5.41
N GLY A 118 -1.70 -17.86 5.95
CA GLY A 118 -2.59 -16.69 5.98
C GLY A 118 -2.05 -15.48 6.77
N ARG A 119 -1.15 -15.68 7.74
CA ARG A 119 -0.52 -14.55 8.47
C ARG A 119 0.45 -13.76 7.59
N LYS A 120 1.04 -14.39 6.56
CA LYS A 120 1.91 -13.69 5.62
C LYS A 120 1.13 -12.73 4.72
N LYS A 121 -0.15 -13.01 4.47
CA LYS A 121 -1.04 -12.12 3.70
C LYS A 121 -1.13 -10.72 4.33
N ILE A 122 -1.09 -10.59 5.67
CA ILE A 122 -1.10 -9.29 6.36
C ILE A 122 0.05 -8.38 5.88
N LEU A 123 1.20 -8.97 5.57
CA LEU A 123 2.35 -8.22 5.05
C LEU A 123 2.30 -8.07 3.53
N VAL A 124 1.94 -9.13 2.83
CA VAL A 124 2.10 -9.23 1.38
C VAL A 124 0.96 -8.53 0.62
N TRP A 125 -0.29 -8.67 1.05
CA TRP A 125 -1.44 -8.09 0.35
C TRP A 125 -1.35 -6.55 0.23
N PRO A 126 -0.94 -5.81 1.28
CA PRO A 126 -0.76 -4.37 1.13
C PRO A 126 0.31 -4.00 0.11
N LEU A 127 1.38 -4.80 -0.02
CA LEU A 127 2.40 -4.60 -1.05
C LEU A 127 1.88 -4.96 -2.44
N GLN A 128 1.19 -6.10 -2.57
CA GLN A 128 0.58 -6.54 -3.82
C GLN A 128 -0.40 -5.51 -4.37
N MET A 129 -1.22 -4.90 -3.50
CA MET A 129 -2.07 -3.79 -3.89
C MET A 129 -1.25 -2.60 -4.41
N MET A 130 -0.19 -2.20 -3.70
CA MET A 130 0.67 -1.10 -4.16
C MET A 130 1.37 -1.40 -5.48
N LEU A 131 1.78 -2.65 -5.72
CA LEU A 131 2.35 -3.06 -7.02
C LEU A 131 1.33 -2.93 -8.15
N LEU A 132 0.07 -3.32 -7.91
CA LEU A 132 -0.99 -3.17 -8.93
C LEU A 132 -1.37 -1.71 -9.18
N VAL A 133 -1.35 -0.87 -8.15
CA VAL A 133 -1.60 0.57 -8.26
C VAL A 133 -0.59 1.26 -9.20
N LEU A 134 0.63 0.72 -9.34
CA LEU A 134 1.63 1.19 -10.30
C LEU A 134 1.39 0.67 -11.73
N CYS A 135 0.42 -0.21 -11.94
CA CYS A 135 0.12 -0.87 -13.21
C CYS A 135 -1.32 -0.58 -13.67
N PRO A 136 -1.66 0.66 -14.06
CA PRO A 136 -3.03 1.05 -14.43
C PRO A 136 -3.63 0.20 -15.55
N LYS A 137 -2.86 -0.15 -16.60
CA LYS A 137 -3.32 -1.02 -17.70
C LYS A 137 -3.79 -2.40 -17.22
N ILE A 138 -3.07 -2.99 -16.26
CA ILE A 138 -3.42 -4.29 -15.68
C ILE A 138 -4.72 -4.18 -14.88
N LEU A 139 -4.88 -3.11 -14.10
CA LEU A 139 -6.11 -2.86 -13.34
C LEU A 139 -7.32 -2.62 -14.25
N GLU A 140 -7.13 -1.88 -15.35
CA GLU A 140 -8.17 -1.67 -16.36
C GLU A 140 -8.59 -2.98 -17.01
N GLU A 141 -7.64 -3.83 -17.39
CA GLU A 141 -7.92 -5.14 -17.96
C GLU A 141 -8.68 -6.04 -16.98
N ILE A 142 -8.26 -6.08 -15.71
CA ILE A 142 -8.95 -6.82 -14.65
C ILE A 142 -10.40 -6.34 -14.51
N ASN A 143 -10.62 -5.03 -14.47
CA ASN A 143 -11.96 -4.45 -14.35
C ASN A 143 -12.82 -4.71 -15.59
N ASN A 144 -12.24 -4.62 -16.78
CA ASN A 144 -12.95 -4.91 -18.03
C ASN A 144 -13.33 -6.39 -18.13
N ALA A 145 -12.50 -7.30 -17.60
CA ALA A 145 -12.80 -8.72 -17.55
C ALA A 145 -14.01 -9.04 -16.66
N GLU A 146 -14.32 -8.21 -15.65
CA GLU A 146 -15.56 -8.33 -14.88
C GLU A 146 -16.81 -8.08 -15.74
N ASN A 147 -16.67 -7.29 -16.81
CA ASN A 147 -17.72 -7.00 -17.78
C ASN A 147 -17.70 -7.94 -18.99
N GLY A 148 -16.97 -9.06 -18.92
CA GLY A 148 -16.92 -10.09 -19.97
C GLY A 148 -15.84 -9.90 -21.03
N ALA A 149 -14.92 -8.93 -20.87
CA ALA A 149 -13.75 -8.83 -21.73
C ALA A 149 -12.77 -10.00 -21.50
N PRO A 150 -11.95 -10.37 -22.49
CA PRO A 150 -10.88 -11.34 -22.29
C PRO A 150 -9.85 -10.82 -21.29
N LEU A 151 -9.29 -11.73 -20.49
CA LEU A 151 -8.21 -11.47 -19.55
C LEU A 151 -6.99 -12.31 -19.94
N SER A 152 -5.82 -11.68 -19.94
CA SER A 152 -4.54 -12.31 -20.21
C SER A 152 -4.22 -13.35 -19.14
N PRO A 153 -3.72 -14.55 -19.50
CA PRO A 153 -3.43 -15.61 -18.53
C PRO A 153 -2.47 -15.18 -17.41
N GLU A 154 -1.53 -14.28 -17.71
CA GLU A 154 -0.59 -13.71 -16.75
C GLU A 154 -1.25 -12.81 -15.69
N HIS A 155 -2.40 -12.22 -16.01
CA HIS A 155 -3.18 -11.36 -15.12
C HIS A 155 -4.19 -12.12 -14.26
N GLN A 156 -4.39 -13.43 -14.50
CA GLN A 156 -5.36 -14.25 -13.76
C GLN A 156 -5.13 -14.24 -12.24
N LYS A 157 -3.87 -14.35 -11.79
CA LYS A 157 -3.53 -14.31 -10.36
C LYS A 157 -3.76 -12.94 -9.74
N LYS A 158 -3.55 -11.87 -10.51
CA LYS A 158 -3.76 -10.48 -10.08
C LYS A 158 -5.26 -10.21 -9.92
N LYS A 159 -6.09 -10.67 -10.87
CA LYS A 159 -7.55 -10.68 -10.73
C LYS A 159 -8.00 -11.49 -9.50
N GLN A 160 -7.50 -12.72 -9.34
CA GLN A 160 -7.85 -13.55 -8.19
C GLN A 160 -7.54 -12.85 -6.85
N PHE A 161 -6.40 -12.15 -6.75
CA PHE A 161 -6.07 -11.35 -5.58
C PHE A 161 -7.10 -10.24 -5.34
N MET A 162 -7.49 -9.47 -6.36
CA MET A 162 -8.52 -8.44 -6.24
C MET A 162 -9.89 -9.01 -5.81
N ASP A 163 -10.27 -10.18 -6.35
CA ASP A 163 -11.46 -10.92 -5.97
C ASP A 163 -11.40 -11.38 -4.49
N GLU A 164 -10.25 -11.90 -4.05
CA GLU A 164 -10.02 -12.32 -2.66
C GLU A 164 -10.09 -11.14 -1.67
N VAL A 165 -9.54 -9.98 -2.03
CA VAL A 165 -9.63 -8.75 -1.21
C VAL A 165 -11.08 -8.33 -1.06
N ARG A 166 -11.83 -8.18 -2.17
CA ARG A 166 -13.24 -7.78 -2.12
C ARG A 166 -14.09 -8.77 -1.33
N LYS A 167 -13.91 -10.07 -1.58
CA LYS A 167 -14.64 -11.13 -0.87
C LYS A 167 -14.39 -11.09 0.64
N ALA A 168 -13.14 -10.84 1.06
CA ALA A 168 -12.79 -10.74 2.48
C ALA A 168 -13.39 -9.50 3.17
N LEU A 169 -13.67 -8.43 2.43
CA LEU A 169 -14.36 -7.23 2.95
C LEU A 169 -15.88 -7.39 2.96
N ALA A 170 -16.45 -7.93 1.87
CA ALA A 170 -17.89 -8.12 1.70
C ALA A 170 -18.46 -9.22 2.62
N SER A 171 -17.63 -10.07 3.22
CA SER A 171 -18.08 -10.96 4.29
C SER A 171 -18.43 -10.15 5.53
N HIS A 172 -19.60 -9.51 5.50
CA HIS A 172 -20.21 -8.83 6.62
C HIS A 172 -20.23 -9.79 7.80
N GLY A 173 -19.89 -9.31 9.00
CA GLY A 173 -19.72 -10.10 10.23
C GLY A 173 -20.96 -10.84 10.75
N HIS A 174 -21.91 -11.19 9.89
CA HIS A 174 -22.98 -12.13 10.11
C HIS A 174 -22.47 -13.57 10.00
N GLY A 175 -22.41 -14.23 11.16
CA GLY A 175 -22.40 -15.69 11.23
C GLY A 175 -21.05 -16.36 11.02
N SER A 176 -20.48 -16.84 12.13
CA SER A 176 -19.80 -18.15 12.19
C SER A 176 -18.74 -18.48 11.13
N SER A 177 -17.84 -17.54 10.81
CA SER A 177 -16.55 -17.93 10.25
C SER A 177 -15.41 -17.23 10.97
N ALA A 178 -14.95 -17.86 12.04
CA ALA A 178 -13.63 -17.65 12.64
C ALA A 178 -12.47 -17.98 11.66
N SER A 179 -12.75 -18.16 10.37
CA SER A 179 -11.76 -18.36 9.32
C SER A 179 -11.63 -17.04 8.54
N LYS A 180 -10.58 -16.23 8.64
CA LYS A 180 -9.35 -16.24 9.44
C LYS A 180 -9.12 -14.74 9.73
N PRO A 181 -9.08 -14.26 10.99
CA PRO A 181 -8.94 -12.84 11.29
C PRO A 181 -7.75 -12.14 10.58
N ALA A 182 -6.69 -12.89 10.29
CA ALA A 182 -5.53 -12.43 9.52
C ALA A 182 -5.85 -12.07 8.05
N LEU A 183 -6.82 -12.74 7.44
CA LEU A 183 -7.23 -12.48 6.06
C LEU A 183 -8.00 -11.17 5.95
N LEU A 184 -8.96 -10.94 6.85
CA LEU A 184 -9.70 -9.68 6.93
C LEU A 184 -8.74 -8.52 7.19
N GLU A 185 -7.81 -8.68 8.13
CA GLU A 185 -6.79 -7.66 8.40
C GLU A 185 -5.93 -7.37 7.16
N ALA A 186 -5.49 -8.39 6.43
CA ALA A 186 -4.75 -8.21 5.19
C ALA A 186 -5.57 -7.44 4.14
N ALA A 187 -6.86 -7.76 4.01
CA ALA A 187 -7.78 -7.10 3.07
C ALA A 187 -7.99 -5.63 3.42
N LEU A 188 -8.21 -5.32 4.71
CA LEU A 188 -8.36 -3.95 5.21
C LEU A 188 -7.11 -3.12 4.91
N LEU A 189 -5.92 -3.62 5.23
CA LEU A 189 -4.67 -2.91 4.96
C LEU A 189 -4.45 -2.68 3.45
N ALA A 190 -4.78 -3.66 2.61
CA ALA A 190 -4.66 -3.52 1.16
C ALA A 190 -5.66 -2.50 0.60
N ALA A 191 -6.93 -2.58 0.99
CA ALA A 191 -7.96 -1.68 0.48
C ALA A 191 -7.79 -0.24 1.01
N VAL A 192 -7.32 -0.04 2.24
CA VAL A 192 -6.94 1.30 2.73
C VAL A 192 -5.75 1.86 1.96
N ASN A 193 -4.76 1.04 1.60
CA ASN A 193 -3.67 1.48 0.71
C ASN A 193 -4.20 1.94 -0.66
N LEU A 194 -5.15 1.20 -1.26
CA LEU A 194 -5.81 1.60 -2.51
C LEU A 194 -6.51 2.96 -2.37
N CYS A 195 -7.32 3.15 -1.33
CA CYS A 195 -7.96 4.43 -1.04
C CYS A 195 -6.92 5.54 -0.87
N LYS A 196 -5.90 5.35 -0.03
CA LYS A 196 -4.85 6.34 0.20
C LYS A 196 -4.13 6.70 -1.10
N ALA A 197 -3.77 5.73 -1.92
CA ALA A 197 -3.07 5.97 -3.18
C ALA A 197 -3.92 6.78 -4.17
N SER A 198 -5.23 6.52 -4.25
CA SER A 198 -6.13 7.31 -5.11
C SER A 198 -6.19 8.79 -4.74
N THR A 199 -5.81 9.18 -3.50
CA THR A 199 -5.78 10.60 -3.10
C THR A 199 -4.65 11.42 -3.71
N TYR A 200 -3.74 10.77 -4.44
CA TYR A 200 -2.63 11.40 -5.15
C TYR A 200 -2.93 11.59 -6.65
N ILE A 201 -4.13 11.22 -7.09
CA ILE A 201 -4.64 11.48 -8.43
C ILE A 201 -5.58 12.68 -8.33
N ASN A 202 -5.60 13.49 -9.38
CA ASN A 202 -6.53 14.62 -9.45
C ASN A 202 -7.99 14.13 -9.29
N ILE A 203 -8.73 14.69 -8.32
CA ILE A 203 -10.12 14.30 -8.01
C ILE A 203 -11.10 14.50 -9.17
N ASN A 204 -10.73 15.32 -10.15
CA ASN A 204 -11.55 15.56 -11.35
C ASN A 204 -11.40 14.45 -12.40
N ASP A 205 -10.36 13.61 -12.33
CA ASP A 205 -10.19 12.44 -13.19
C ASP A 205 -11.03 11.25 -12.70
N ARG A 206 -12.35 11.43 -12.67
CA ARG A 206 -13.29 10.43 -12.11
C ARG A 206 -13.32 9.10 -12.86
N ASN A 207 -12.83 9.09 -14.10
CA ASN A 207 -12.77 7.88 -14.92
C ASN A 207 -11.52 7.04 -14.63
N ASN A 208 -10.58 7.56 -13.83
CA ASN A 208 -9.41 6.82 -13.42
C ASN A 208 -9.80 5.50 -12.74
N ILE A 209 -9.14 4.42 -13.16
CA ILE A 209 -9.43 3.07 -12.67
C ILE A 209 -9.35 2.95 -11.15
N LEU A 210 -8.46 3.71 -10.48
CA LEU A 210 -8.36 3.66 -9.02
C LEU A 210 -9.64 4.14 -8.33
N PHE A 211 -10.34 5.16 -8.85
CA PHE A 211 -11.60 5.61 -8.27
C PHE A 211 -12.70 4.57 -8.44
N ILE A 212 -12.77 3.92 -9.60
CA ILE A 212 -13.71 2.80 -9.85
C ILE A 212 -13.49 1.68 -8.83
N LEU A 213 -12.23 1.28 -8.64
CA LEU A 213 -11.88 0.23 -7.68
C LEU A 213 -12.14 0.65 -6.22
N VAL A 214 -11.85 1.90 -5.86
CA VAL A 214 -12.19 2.44 -4.52
C VAL A 214 -13.69 2.35 -4.26
N HIS A 215 -14.52 2.73 -5.24
CA HIS A 215 -15.98 2.65 -5.10
C HIS A 215 -16.46 1.23 -4.78
N SER A 216 -15.76 0.20 -5.27
CA SER A 216 -16.11 -1.20 -5.01
C SER A 216 -15.87 -1.67 -3.56
N VAL A 217 -15.00 -0.99 -2.79
CA VAL A 217 -14.61 -1.39 -1.42
C VAL A 217 -14.99 -0.38 -0.34
N TYR A 218 -15.30 0.85 -0.73
CA TYR A 218 -15.49 1.98 0.17
C TYR A 218 -16.59 1.77 1.23
N ALA A 219 -17.74 1.23 0.83
CA ALA A 219 -18.87 1.02 1.74
C ALA A 219 -18.55 -0.05 2.80
N ASP A 220 -17.87 -1.14 2.38
CA ASP A 220 -17.44 -2.19 3.28
C ASP A 220 -16.40 -1.69 4.27
N LEU A 221 -15.41 -0.92 3.80
CA LEU A 221 -14.42 -0.28 4.68
C LEU A 221 -15.08 0.61 5.72
N GLN A 222 -16.03 1.45 5.32
CA GLN A 222 -16.79 2.30 6.25
C GLN A 222 -17.49 1.46 7.32
N ASN A 223 -18.20 0.40 6.92
CA ASN A 223 -18.97 -0.47 7.81
C ASN A 223 -18.09 -1.34 8.72
N LEU A 224 -16.89 -1.70 8.29
CA LEU A 224 -15.97 -2.53 9.08
C LEU A 224 -15.14 -1.70 10.06
N LEU A 225 -14.61 -0.56 9.62
CA LEU A 225 -13.68 0.26 10.38
C LEU A 225 -14.39 1.22 11.35
N PHE A 226 -15.55 1.75 10.95
CA PHE A 226 -16.28 2.80 11.68
C PHE A 226 -17.68 2.33 12.11
N ASN A 227 -17.74 1.16 12.75
CA ASN A 227 -18.96 0.64 13.38
C ASN A 227 -18.93 0.86 14.91
N PRO A 228 -19.71 1.82 15.45
CA PRO A 228 -19.74 2.09 16.89
C PRO A 228 -20.15 0.88 17.75
N ASN A 229 -20.98 -0.02 17.22
CA ASN A 229 -21.45 -1.20 17.95
C ASN A 229 -20.41 -2.33 17.99
N LYS A 230 -19.47 -2.33 17.04
CA LYS A 230 -18.39 -3.33 16.96
C LYS A 230 -17.11 -2.66 16.44
N PRO A 231 -16.41 -1.90 17.29
CA PRO A 231 -15.23 -1.14 16.87
C PRO A 231 -14.15 -2.09 16.38
N TYR A 232 -13.53 -1.77 15.25
CA TYR A 232 -12.46 -2.59 14.71
C TYR A 232 -11.21 -2.52 15.61
N LEU A 233 -10.61 -3.69 15.86
CA LEU A 233 -9.33 -3.84 16.53
C LEU A 233 -8.48 -4.82 15.73
N ARG A 234 -7.20 -4.48 15.55
CA ARG A 234 -6.25 -5.40 14.89
C ARG A 234 -6.03 -6.66 15.73
N ASN A 235 -5.60 -7.75 15.08
CA ASN A 235 -5.49 -9.06 15.73
C ASN A 235 -4.47 -9.10 16.88
N ASN A 236 -3.47 -8.23 16.86
CA ASN A 236 -2.47 -8.06 17.92
C ASN A 236 -2.96 -7.15 19.06
N GLN A 237 -4.21 -6.64 18.98
CA GLN A 237 -4.78 -5.64 19.88
C GLN A 237 -3.91 -4.38 20.04
N ASN A 238 -3.05 -4.09 19.06
CA ASN A 238 -2.22 -2.90 19.07
C ASN A 238 -3.07 -1.68 18.73
N LEU A 239 -3.41 -0.88 19.75
CA LEU A 239 -4.25 0.30 19.62
C LEU A 239 -3.62 1.37 18.72
N ALA A 240 -2.30 1.60 18.80
CA ALA A 240 -1.61 2.60 17.98
C ALA A 240 -1.65 2.23 16.49
N GLU A 241 -1.41 0.95 16.17
CA GLU A 241 -1.52 0.46 14.79
C GLU A 241 -2.97 0.48 14.28
N THR A 242 -3.95 0.24 15.15
CA THR A 242 -5.37 0.33 14.82
C THR A 242 -5.77 1.78 14.53
N GLU A 243 -5.39 2.71 15.41
CA GLU A 243 -5.64 4.15 15.25
C GLU A 243 -5.00 4.69 13.96
N SER A 244 -3.76 4.27 13.66
CA SER A 244 -3.08 4.65 12.41
C SER A 244 -3.87 4.23 11.18
N LEU A 245 -4.35 2.97 11.14
CA LEU A 245 -5.16 2.47 10.01
C LEU A 245 -6.47 3.23 9.85
N LEU A 246 -7.18 3.46 10.97
CA LEU A 246 -8.43 4.22 10.98
C LEU A 246 -8.20 5.66 10.51
N THR A 247 -7.12 6.29 10.95
CA THR A 247 -6.72 7.65 10.55
C THR A 247 -6.38 7.72 9.06
N GLU A 248 -5.62 6.75 8.54
CA GLU A 248 -5.31 6.66 7.11
C GLU A 248 -6.57 6.56 6.25
N PHE A 249 -7.51 5.68 6.64
CA PHE A 249 -8.79 5.58 5.93
C PHE A 249 -9.64 6.84 6.08
N PHE A 250 -9.72 7.44 7.26
CA PHE A 250 -10.49 8.67 7.48
C PHE A 250 -10.01 9.83 6.59
N VAL A 251 -8.68 10.04 6.52
CA VAL A 251 -8.09 11.07 5.67
C VAL A 251 -8.34 10.76 4.19
N ALA A 252 -8.16 9.49 3.78
CA ALA A 252 -8.41 9.09 2.40
C ALA A 252 -9.87 9.29 1.99
N TYR A 253 -10.80 8.86 2.85
CA TYR A 253 -12.24 9.04 2.68
C TYR A 253 -12.58 10.52 2.50
N PHE A 254 -12.08 11.40 3.37
CA PHE A 254 -12.35 12.82 3.28
C PHE A 254 -11.85 13.44 1.97
N ARG A 255 -10.65 13.05 1.51
CA ARG A 255 -10.07 13.57 0.26
C ARG A 255 -10.81 13.09 -0.98
N ILE A 256 -11.27 11.84 -1.00
CA ILE A 256 -11.99 11.25 -2.15
C ILE A 256 -13.43 11.74 -2.21
N THR A 257 -14.09 11.91 -1.06
CA THR A 257 -15.50 12.32 -0.96
C THR A 257 -15.66 13.55 -0.05
N PRO A 258 -15.16 14.74 -0.44
CA PRO A 258 -15.12 15.93 0.43
C PRO A 258 -16.49 16.41 0.92
N HIS A 259 -17.56 16.09 0.20
CA HIS A 259 -18.92 16.44 0.58
C HIS A 259 -19.61 15.40 1.47
N ASN A 260 -19.03 14.21 1.61
CA ASN A 260 -19.60 13.12 2.39
C ASN A 260 -19.17 13.23 3.86
N LYS A 261 -20.12 13.65 4.72
CA LYS A 261 -19.86 13.89 6.16
C LYS A 261 -20.15 12.68 7.05
N ASN A 262 -20.35 11.48 6.50
CA ASN A 262 -20.82 10.33 7.29
C ASN A 262 -19.81 9.92 8.38
N LEU A 263 -18.53 9.71 8.02
CA LEU A 263 -17.50 9.38 9.00
C LEU A 263 -17.30 10.48 10.05
N LEU A 264 -17.36 11.75 9.62
CA LEU A 264 -17.29 12.89 10.52
C LEU A 264 -18.41 12.83 11.58
N LYS A 265 -19.65 12.55 11.17
CA LYS A 265 -20.78 12.41 12.09
C LYS A 265 -20.57 11.25 13.08
N VAL A 266 -20.11 10.10 12.60
CA VAL A 266 -19.83 8.93 13.46
C VAL A 266 -18.77 9.28 14.52
N CYS A 267 -17.68 9.94 14.13
CA CYS A 267 -16.60 10.26 15.06
C CYS A 267 -16.92 11.42 16.03
N LEU A 268 -17.92 12.25 15.72
CA LEU A 268 -18.37 13.35 16.59
C LEU A 268 -19.39 12.93 17.66
N GLN A 269 -20.07 11.81 17.47
CA GLN A 269 -21.06 11.32 18.44
C GLN A 269 -20.40 11.02 19.79
N THR A 270 -20.89 11.60 20.87
CA THR A 270 -20.34 11.40 22.23
C THR A 270 -20.46 9.96 22.74
N THR A 271 -21.34 9.16 22.13
CA THR A 271 -21.51 7.73 22.42
C THR A 271 -20.54 6.85 21.63
N SER A 272 -19.74 7.42 20.73
CA SER A 272 -18.79 6.66 19.94
C SER A 272 -17.59 6.21 20.76
N PRO A 273 -16.93 5.10 20.35
CA PRO A 273 -15.69 4.66 20.96
C PRO A 273 -14.62 5.76 20.99
N ALA A 274 -13.85 5.83 22.10
CA ALA A 274 -12.81 6.85 22.30
C ALA A 274 -11.79 6.93 21.14
N ILE A 275 -11.44 5.78 20.55
CA ILE A 275 -10.50 5.72 19.41
C ILE A 275 -11.01 6.53 18.21
N TYR A 276 -12.32 6.66 17.99
CA TYR A 276 -12.88 7.47 16.90
C TYR A 276 -12.68 8.96 17.13
N HIS A 277 -12.70 9.42 18.38
CA HIS A 277 -12.38 10.80 18.72
C HIS A 277 -10.91 11.11 18.49
N THR A 278 -10.00 10.20 18.84
CA THR A 278 -8.57 10.37 18.55
C THR A 278 -8.32 10.38 17.04
N VAL A 279 -8.93 9.45 16.30
CA VAL A 279 -8.87 9.40 14.82
C VAL A 279 -9.39 10.69 14.19
N LEU A 280 -10.46 11.27 14.72
CA LEU A 280 -11.00 12.54 14.23
C LEU A 280 -9.97 13.67 14.39
N VAL A 281 -9.38 13.82 15.57
CA VAL A 281 -8.38 14.86 15.84
C VAL A 281 -7.13 14.65 14.98
N SER A 282 -6.59 13.43 14.96
CA SER A 282 -5.42 13.04 14.15
C SER A 282 -5.67 13.23 12.65
N GLY A 283 -6.86 12.85 12.18
CA GLY A 283 -7.28 12.97 10.78
C GLY A 283 -7.42 14.42 10.33
N LEU A 284 -8.12 15.25 11.11
CA LEU A 284 -8.26 16.68 10.81
C LEU A 284 -6.92 17.40 10.84
N TYR A 285 -6.06 17.10 11.82
CA TYR A 285 -4.70 17.64 11.87
C TYR A 285 -3.91 17.29 10.60
N ARG A 286 -3.96 16.03 10.14
CA ARG A 286 -3.30 15.61 8.89
C ARG A 286 -3.89 16.29 7.67
N ILE A 287 -5.21 16.44 7.58
CA ILE A 287 -5.87 17.13 6.45
C ILE A 287 -5.40 18.59 6.34
N ILE A 288 -5.24 19.28 7.48
CA ILE A 288 -4.81 20.68 7.53
C ILE A 288 -3.31 20.83 7.25
N THR A 289 -2.48 19.93 7.79
CA THR A 289 -1.01 20.03 7.68
C THR A 289 -0.42 19.39 6.43
N GLN A 290 -1.12 18.43 5.83
CA GLN A 290 -0.76 17.75 4.60
C GLN A 290 -1.80 18.13 3.54
N LEU A 291 -1.70 19.34 3.02
CA LEU A 291 -2.53 19.79 1.90
C LEU A 291 -2.24 18.92 0.67
N PRO A 292 -3.26 18.43 -0.04
CA PRO A 292 -3.07 17.91 -1.40
C PRO A 292 -2.42 19.00 -2.27
N ASN A 293 -1.51 18.61 -3.15
CA ASN A 293 -0.71 19.53 -3.96
C ASN A 293 -1.51 20.41 -4.94
N ASP A 294 -2.83 20.22 -5.05
CA ASP A 294 -3.75 21.10 -5.79
C ASP A 294 -3.76 22.56 -5.25
N TYR A 295 -3.12 22.83 -4.11
CA TYR A 295 -3.00 24.16 -3.51
C TYR A 295 -1.56 24.72 -3.45
N GLN A 296 -0.61 24.13 -4.18
CA GLN A 296 0.78 24.63 -4.25
C GLN A 296 1.08 25.49 -5.49
N GLU A 297 0.06 26.04 -6.16
CA GLU A 297 0.24 27.09 -7.19
C GLU A 297 0.34 28.49 -6.58
#